data_AF-A0A1R2CNA5-F1
#
_entry.id   AF-A0A1R2CNA5-F1
#
_cell.length_a   1.000
_cell.length_b   1.000
_cell.length_c   1.000
_cell.angle_alpha   90.00
_cell.angle_beta   90.00
_cell.angle_gamma   90.00
#
_symmetry.space_group_name_H-M   'P 1'
#
loop_
_entity.id
_entity.type
_entity.pdbx_description
1 polymer ?
#
loop_
_entity_poly.entity_id
_entity_poly.type
_entity_poly.pdbx_seq_one_letter_code
_entity_poly.pdbx_strand_id
1 'polypeptide(L)'
;MQELRQEADIRKKEKSLVGTSRAKSLNYSKNIPAFDSSHIPQRAATIKSDIKLSILPDILGTKKPQWNPTVLLDRTKEYHQQVSTNQTHFEIRKGLRDEANPPMRDNKIYDGVDTRNSFAGWNTSVQFNLLEHKKTHIQVNKEARYKSASRNREILKDKPYTKPYDRQIQILDQSRDLKVQEKELKAEIMQKVAHENPDISKEKAVAVVYKLVQDKKLKDGQEEFYGVKEESFHPDTSLTMKKAIIKKYKHDGVFQYNGALQKEIWSCCMGESKNTKGCIVSYKDLDKWQTISF
;
A
#
# COMPACT_ATOMS: atom_id res chain seq x y z
N MET A 1 18.58 -29.76 39.95
CA MET A 1 18.65 -28.63 38.97
C MET A 1 17.77 -28.82 37.75
N GLN A 2 17.66 -30.02 37.16
CA GLN A 2 16.74 -30.28 36.04
C GLN A 2 15.25 -30.22 36.45
N GLU A 3 14.90 -30.71 37.63
CA GLU A 3 13.51 -30.68 38.13
C GLU A 3 13.00 -29.25 38.39
N LEU A 4 13.81 -28.39 39.00
CA LEU A 4 13.48 -26.97 39.19
C LEU A 4 13.28 -26.21 37.87
N ARG A 5 13.98 -26.63 36.80
CA ARG A 5 13.78 -26.07 35.45
C ARG A 5 12.46 -26.55 34.85
N GLN A 6 12.13 -27.83 35.02
CA GLN A 6 10.86 -28.39 34.56
C GLN A 6 9.65 -27.76 35.28
N GLU A 7 9.73 -27.57 36.60
CA GLU A 7 8.67 -26.89 37.35
C GLU A 7 8.53 -25.42 36.96
N ALA A 8 9.64 -24.71 36.68
CA ALA A 8 9.60 -23.35 36.21
C ALA A 8 8.95 -23.22 34.81
N ASP A 9 9.21 -24.20 33.93
CA ASP A 9 8.62 -24.26 32.60
C ASP A 9 7.13 -24.61 32.64
N ILE A 10 6.71 -25.52 33.52
CA ILE A 10 5.29 -25.82 33.76
C ILE A 10 4.56 -24.58 34.31
N ARG A 11 5.16 -23.86 35.28
CA ARG A 11 4.60 -22.61 35.83
C ARG A 11 4.55 -21.47 34.82
N LYS A 12 5.47 -21.41 33.84
CA LYS A 12 5.41 -20.44 32.74
C LYS A 12 4.28 -20.77 31.76
N LYS A 13 4.10 -22.05 31.41
CA LYS A 13 3.02 -22.51 30.53
C LYS A 13 1.63 -22.16 31.08
N GLU A 14 1.39 -22.40 32.37
CA GLU A 14 0.10 -22.12 33.02
C GLU A 14 -0.30 -20.64 33.06
N LYS A 15 0.65 -19.71 33.07
CA LYS A 15 0.39 -18.26 33.15
C LYS A 15 0.03 -17.62 31.79
N SER A 16 0.18 -18.36 30.69
CA SER A 16 0.03 -17.84 29.33
C SER A 16 -1.31 -18.16 28.66
N LEU A 17 -2.16 -18.99 29.29
CA LEU A 17 -3.45 -19.34 28.72
C LEU A 17 -4.54 -18.34 29.12
N VAL A 18 -5.05 -17.65 28.09
CA VAL A 18 -6.31 -16.91 28.15
C VAL A 18 -7.46 -17.86 28.52
N GLY A 19 -8.19 -17.54 29.58
CA GLY A 19 -9.33 -18.34 30.07
C GLY A 19 -9.03 -19.30 31.23
N THR A 20 -7.79 -19.33 31.74
CA THR A 20 -7.49 -20.06 32.97
C THR A 20 -8.02 -19.33 34.21
N SER A 21 -8.44 -20.08 35.23
CA SER A 21 -8.98 -19.57 36.50
C SER A 21 -7.99 -18.67 37.29
N ARG A 22 -6.72 -18.64 36.88
CA ARG A 22 -5.66 -17.78 37.46
C ARG A 22 -5.41 -16.48 36.69
N ALA A 23 -6.08 -16.26 35.54
CA ALA A 23 -5.94 -15.02 34.80
C ALA A 23 -6.67 -13.88 35.54
N LYS A 24 -5.94 -12.82 35.90
CA LYS A 24 -6.46 -11.67 36.67
C LYS A 24 -7.48 -10.80 35.91
N SER A 25 -7.60 -10.96 34.59
CA SER A 25 -8.52 -10.17 33.76
C SER A 25 -9.12 -11.00 32.63
N LEU A 26 -10.44 -10.90 32.45
CA LEU A 26 -11.17 -11.54 31.35
C LEU A 26 -10.94 -10.84 30.00
N ASN A 27 -10.56 -9.56 30.02
CA ASN A 27 -10.36 -8.74 28.83
C ASN A 27 -8.87 -8.65 28.46
N TYR A 28 -8.55 -8.93 27.20
CA TYR A 28 -7.20 -8.83 26.64
C TYR A 28 -7.18 -7.81 25.50
N SER A 29 -6.10 -7.04 25.40
CA SER A 29 -5.88 -6.15 24.25
C SER A 29 -5.60 -6.98 23.00
N LYS A 30 -6.09 -6.53 21.83
CA LYS A 30 -5.89 -7.21 20.52
C LYS A 30 -4.42 -7.49 20.20
N ASN A 31 -3.49 -6.77 20.81
CA ASN A 31 -2.05 -6.87 20.57
C ASN A 31 -1.35 -7.90 21.46
N ILE A 32 -2.04 -8.47 22.46
CA ILE A 32 -1.47 -9.51 23.32
C ILE A 32 -1.79 -10.86 22.68
N PRO A 33 -0.78 -11.68 22.32
CA PRO A 33 -1.04 -13.01 21.80
C PRO A 33 -1.71 -13.85 22.89
N ALA A 34 -2.97 -14.22 22.66
CA ALA A 34 -3.78 -14.99 23.61
C ALA A 34 -3.28 -16.43 23.82
N PHE A 35 -2.42 -16.92 22.93
CA PHE A 35 -1.84 -18.25 22.96
C PHE A 35 -0.34 -18.17 22.76
N ASP A 36 0.42 -18.91 23.57
CA ASP A 36 1.86 -19.05 23.35
C ASP A 36 2.13 -19.77 22.02
N SER A 37 3.17 -19.32 21.34
CA SER A 37 3.64 -19.89 20.08
C SER A 37 3.99 -21.39 20.18
N SER A 38 4.36 -21.84 21.38
CA SER A 38 4.66 -23.23 21.71
C SER A 38 3.45 -24.17 21.62
N HIS A 39 2.22 -23.65 21.70
CA HIS A 39 0.99 -24.44 21.62
C HIS A 39 0.46 -24.61 20.19
N ILE A 40 1.07 -23.96 19.20
CA ILE A 40 0.65 -24.08 17.81
C ILE A 40 1.18 -25.43 17.27
N PRO A 41 0.32 -26.32 16.74
CA PRO A 41 0.78 -27.56 16.11
C PRO A 41 1.82 -27.26 15.03
N GLN A 42 2.90 -28.05 14.96
CA GLN A 42 4.01 -27.80 14.02
C GLN A 42 3.54 -27.64 12.57
N ARG A 43 2.52 -28.40 12.16
CA ARG A 43 1.87 -28.28 10.84
C ARG A 43 1.22 -26.91 10.63
N ALA A 44 0.55 -26.36 11.63
CA ALA A 44 -0.07 -25.03 11.52
C ALA A 44 0.99 -23.92 11.54
N ALA A 45 2.07 -24.10 12.32
CA ALA A 45 3.19 -23.16 12.37
C ALA A 45 3.91 -23.05 11.01
N THR A 46 4.15 -24.19 10.35
CA THR A 46 4.74 -24.27 9.01
C THR A 46 3.84 -23.66 7.93
N ILE A 47 2.55 -23.99 7.92
CA ILE A 47 1.59 -23.36 6.98
C ILE A 47 1.53 -21.84 7.19
N LYS A 48 1.55 -21.37 8.44
CA LYS A 48 1.55 -19.93 8.76
C LYS A 48 2.82 -19.24 8.26
N SER A 49 4.00 -19.85 8.39
CA SER A 49 5.23 -19.29 7.82
C SER A 49 5.17 -19.23 6.30
N ASP A 50 4.62 -20.27 5.66
CA ASP A 50 4.50 -20.32 4.20
C ASP A 50 3.55 -19.23 3.67
N ILE A 51 2.41 -19.03 4.34
CA ILE A 51 1.47 -17.96 4.01
C ILE A 51 2.10 -16.57 4.23
N LYS A 52 2.85 -16.39 5.32
CA LYS A 52 3.56 -15.11 5.54
C LYS A 52 4.58 -14.85 4.44
N LEU A 53 5.30 -15.88 4.01
CA LEU A 53 6.26 -15.78 2.91
C LEU A 53 5.59 -15.52 1.57
N SER A 54 4.36 -15.99 1.34
CA SER A 54 3.61 -15.73 0.10
C SER A 54 2.96 -14.35 0.06
N ILE A 55 2.49 -13.84 1.20
CA ILE A 55 1.87 -12.50 1.30
C ILE A 55 2.92 -11.39 1.19
N LEU A 56 4.13 -11.60 1.74
CA LEU A 56 5.18 -10.59 1.68
C LEU A 56 5.67 -10.41 0.23
N PRO A 57 5.46 -9.22 -0.38
CA PRO A 57 5.91 -8.96 -1.74
C PRO A 57 7.42 -9.13 -1.81
N ASP A 58 7.90 -9.88 -2.80
CA ASP A 58 9.32 -10.07 -3.04
C ASP A 58 9.89 -8.85 -3.78
N ILE A 59 10.04 -7.75 -3.03
CA ILE A 59 10.46 -6.45 -3.56
C ILE A 59 11.84 -6.53 -4.23
N LEU A 60 12.71 -7.42 -3.73
CA LEU A 60 14.08 -7.60 -4.22
C LEU A 60 14.24 -8.75 -5.23
N GLY A 61 13.16 -9.50 -5.54
CA GLY A 61 13.20 -10.61 -6.49
C GLY A 61 14.13 -11.77 -6.10
N THR A 62 14.34 -11.96 -4.79
CA THR A 62 15.29 -12.96 -4.26
C THR A 62 14.68 -14.34 -4.12
N LYS A 63 13.35 -14.44 -4.08
CA LYS A 63 12.64 -15.72 -4.02
C LYS A 63 12.60 -16.32 -5.41
N LYS A 64 12.90 -17.62 -5.50
CA LYS A 64 12.67 -18.37 -6.73
C LYS A 64 11.17 -18.29 -7.04
N PRO A 65 10.76 -17.93 -8.27
CA PRO A 65 9.35 -17.93 -8.63
C PRO A 65 8.81 -19.33 -8.40
N GLN A 66 7.76 -19.44 -7.58
CA GLN A 66 7.02 -20.69 -7.48
C GLN A 66 6.34 -20.90 -8.83
N TRP A 67 6.90 -21.79 -9.64
CA TRP A 67 6.23 -22.22 -10.85
C TRP A 67 4.87 -22.79 -10.44
N ASN A 68 3.79 -22.12 -10.86
CA ASN A 68 2.47 -22.73 -10.78
C ASN A 68 2.56 -24.03 -11.59
N PRO A 69 2.33 -25.22 -11.01
CA PRO A 69 2.18 -26.46 -11.76
C PRO A 69 0.80 -26.48 -12.44
N THR A 70 0.32 -25.32 -12.90
CA THR A 70 -0.82 -25.25 -13.78
C THR A 70 -0.33 -25.69 -15.14
N VAL A 71 -0.99 -26.74 -15.63
CA VAL A 71 -0.94 -27.29 -17.00
C VAL A 71 -0.08 -28.57 -17.12
N LEU A 72 -0.77 -29.71 -16.94
CA LEU A 72 -0.58 -30.98 -17.67
C LEU A 72 0.43 -32.05 -17.17
N LEU A 73 0.82 -32.06 -15.89
CA LEU A 73 1.55 -33.22 -15.35
C LEU A 73 0.70 -33.97 -14.34
N ASP A 74 0.09 -35.06 -14.80
CA ASP A 74 -0.59 -36.03 -13.95
C ASP A 74 0.47 -36.71 -13.06
N ARG A 75 0.51 -36.32 -11.78
CA ARG A 75 1.55 -36.73 -10.82
C ARG A 75 1.53 -38.23 -10.49
N THR A 76 0.48 -38.92 -10.93
CA THR A 76 0.32 -40.37 -10.73
C THR A 76 1.05 -41.20 -11.78
N LYS A 77 1.47 -40.60 -12.90
CA LYS A 77 2.09 -41.29 -14.03
C LYS A 77 3.54 -40.87 -14.21
N GLU A 78 4.38 -41.84 -14.58
CA GLU A 78 5.80 -41.60 -14.91
C GLU A 78 5.93 -40.79 -16.21
N TYR A 79 7.01 -40.03 -16.35
CA TYR A 79 7.20 -39.04 -17.43
C TYR A 79 7.03 -39.62 -18.84
N HIS A 80 7.44 -40.86 -19.07
CA HIS A 80 7.34 -41.54 -20.37
C HIS A 80 5.93 -42.07 -20.67
N GLN A 81 5.03 -42.13 -19.67
CA GLN A 81 3.63 -42.52 -19.82
C GLN A 81 2.70 -41.32 -20.02
N GLN A 82 3.24 -40.10 -19.98
CA GLN A 82 2.47 -38.89 -20.16
C GLN A 82 2.28 -38.59 -21.65
N VAL A 83 1.05 -38.24 -22.00
CA VAL A 83 0.68 -37.86 -23.36
C VAL A 83 1.40 -36.57 -23.73
N SER A 84 2.04 -36.53 -24.90
CA SER A 84 2.79 -35.36 -25.35
C SER A 84 1.89 -34.12 -25.41
N THR A 85 2.44 -32.94 -25.11
CA THR A 85 1.72 -31.65 -25.14
C THR A 85 1.06 -31.37 -26.49
N ASN A 86 1.64 -31.89 -27.58
CA ASN A 86 1.06 -31.77 -28.92
C ASN A 86 -0.15 -32.70 -29.11
N GLN A 87 -0.14 -33.92 -28.56
CA GLN A 87 -1.30 -34.82 -28.60
C GLN A 87 -2.45 -34.30 -27.73
N THR A 88 -2.17 -33.77 -26.53
CA THR A 88 -3.21 -33.17 -25.68
C THR A 88 -3.82 -31.93 -26.31
N HIS A 89 -3.02 -31.04 -26.93
CA HIS A 89 -3.56 -29.90 -27.68
C HIS A 89 -4.35 -30.33 -28.92
N PHE A 90 -3.97 -31.43 -29.57
CA PHE A 90 -4.69 -32.00 -30.71
C PHE A 90 -6.03 -32.63 -30.29
N GLU A 91 -6.06 -33.30 -29.13
CA GLU A 91 -7.28 -33.82 -28.50
C GLU A 91 -8.20 -32.70 -28.00
N ILE A 92 -7.66 -31.58 -27.51
CA ILE A 92 -8.45 -30.39 -27.16
C ILE A 92 -9.03 -29.74 -28.42
N ARG A 93 -8.27 -29.68 -29.53
CA ARG A 93 -8.79 -29.21 -30.83
C ARG A 93 -9.82 -30.17 -31.45
N LYS A 94 -9.69 -31.47 -31.22
CA LYS A 94 -10.72 -32.48 -31.52
C LYS A 94 -11.83 -32.56 -30.46
N GLY A 95 -11.65 -31.87 -29.33
CA GLY A 95 -12.42 -31.92 -28.09
C GLY A 95 -13.49 -30.85 -27.96
N LEU A 96 -13.99 -30.35 -29.10
CA LEU A 96 -15.43 -30.13 -29.27
C LEU A 96 -16.09 -31.48 -29.64
N ARG A 97 -15.70 -32.58 -28.98
CA ARG A 97 -16.56 -33.76 -28.91
C ARG A 97 -17.66 -33.38 -27.95
N ASP A 98 -18.88 -33.30 -28.47
CA ASP A 98 -20.11 -33.36 -27.69
C ASP A 98 -20.13 -34.70 -26.93
N GLU A 99 -19.35 -34.82 -25.86
CA GLU A 99 -19.70 -35.79 -24.84
C GLU A 99 -21.07 -35.33 -24.36
N ALA A 100 -22.10 -36.11 -24.66
CA ALA A 100 -23.45 -35.83 -24.20
C ALA A 100 -23.35 -35.62 -22.70
N ASN A 101 -23.68 -34.40 -22.24
CA ASN A 101 -23.68 -34.07 -20.83
C ASN A 101 -24.40 -35.22 -20.12
N PRO A 102 -23.77 -35.88 -19.12
CA PRO A 102 -24.43 -36.96 -18.44
C PRO A 102 -25.79 -36.43 -17.96
N PRO A 103 -26.90 -37.14 -18.22
CA PRO A 103 -28.21 -36.66 -17.82
C PRO A 103 -28.14 -36.37 -16.32
N MET A 104 -28.57 -35.18 -15.92
CA MET A 104 -28.59 -34.80 -14.51
C MET A 104 -29.36 -35.90 -13.78
N ARG A 105 -28.70 -36.54 -12.81
CA ARG A 105 -29.38 -37.55 -12.00
C ARG A 105 -30.48 -36.81 -11.26
N ASP A 106 -31.74 -37.17 -11.53
CA ASP A 106 -32.86 -36.65 -10.77
C ASP A 106 -32.58 -36.89 -9.29
N ASN A 107 -32.68 -35.83 -8.48
CA ASN A 107 -32.56 -35.96 -7.05
C ASN A 107 -33.61 -36.99 -6.61
N LYS A 108 -33.17 -38.06 -5.95
CA LYS A 108 -34.10 -39.02 -5.33
C LYS A 108 -34.86 -38.26 -4.25
N ILE A 109 -36.05 -37.80 -4.60
CA ILE A 109 -37.03 -37.30 -3.63
C ILE A 109 -37.47 -38.56 -2.89
N TYR A 110 -36.91 -38.75 -1.71
CA TYR A 110 -37.45 -39.73 -0.79
C TYR A 110 -38.75 -39.14 -0.26
N ASP A 111 -39.87 -39.81 -0.54
CA ASP A 111 -41.14 -39.54 0.14
C ASP A 111 -40.92 -39.84 1.62
N GLY A 112 -40.56 -38.78 2.35
CA GLY A 112 -40.36 -38.83 3.78
C GLY A 112 -41.69 -39.16 4.45
N VAL A 113 -41.67 -40.20 5.28
CA VAL A 113 -42.73 -40.60 6.20
C VAL A 113 -42.81 -39.61 7.36
N ASP A 114 -42.95 -38.32 7.05
CA ASP A 114 -43.02 -37.26 8.05
C ASP A 114 -44.29 -36.43 7.81
N THR A 115 -45.40 -36.93 8.35
CA THR A 115 -46.73 -36.31 8.33
C THR A 115 -46.82 -35.04 9.21
N ARG A 116 -45.69 -34.49 9.67
CA ARG A 116 -45.66 -33.26 10.49
C ARG A 116 -45.56 -31.96 9.70
N ASN A 117 -45.37 -32.02 8.37
CA ASN A 117 -45.36 -30.85 7.49
C ASN A 117 -46.52 -30.90 6.47
N SER A 118 -47.76 -30.97 6.96
CA SER A 118 -48.95 -30.67 6.14
C SER A 118 -48.92 -29.19 5.74
N PHE A 119 -48.28 -28.90 4.61
CA PHE A 119 -48.27 -27.58 3.96
C PHE A 119 -49.57 -27.35 3.15
N ALA A 120 -50.73 -27.64 3.73
CA ALA A 120 -52.03 -27.33 3.11
C ALA A 120 -52.30 -25.82 2.94
N GLY A 121 -51.44 -24.96 3.50
CA GLY A 121 -51.55 -23.49 3.43
C GLY A 121 -50.56 -22.75 2.51
N TRP A 122 -49.69 -23.45 1.76
CA TRP A 122 -48.71 -22.82 0.85
C TRP A 122 -48.96 -23.06 -0.63
N ASN A 123 -50.17 -23.52 -0.98
CA ASN A 123 -50.65 -23.51 -2.37
C ASN A 123 -51.17 -22.13 -2.80
N THR A 124 -50.41 -21.07 -2.52
CA THR A 124 -50.38 -19.89 -3.40
C THR A 124 -49.22 -20.05 -4.39
N SER A 125 -49.09 -21.26 -4.95
CA SER A 125 -48.32 -21.45 -6.17
C SER A 125 -49.07 -20.72 -7.28
N VAL A 126 -48.59 -19.52 -7.61
CA VAL A 126 -48.90 -18.86 -8.88
C VAL A 126 -48.68 -19.93 -9.94
N GLN A 127 -49.75 -20.34 -10.62
CA GLN A 127 -49.68 -21.27 -11.74
C GLN A 127 -48.93 -20.52 -12.85
N PHE A 128 -47.61 -20.57 -12.82
CA PHE A 128 -46.79 -19.94 -13.84
C PHE A 128 -47.04 -20.68 -15.13
N ASN A 129 -47.76 -20.03 -16.04
CA ASN A 129 -47.89 -20.51 -17.40
C ASN A 129 -46.47 -20.55 -17.98
N LEU A 130 -45.91 -21.75 -18.17
CA LEU A 130 -44.54 -21.99 -18.62
C LEU A 130 -44.18 -21.17 -19.87
N LEU A 131 -45.16 -20.93 -20.73
CA LEU A 131 -45.03 -20.11 -21.93
C LEU A 131 -44.84 -18.63 -21.61
N GLU A 132 -45.54 -18.08 -20.63
CA GLU A 132 -45.41 -16.68 -20.20
C GLU A 132 -44.07 -16.45 -19.52
N HIS A 133 -43.65 -17.35 -18.63
CA HIS A 133 -42.34 -17.27 -17.99
C HIS A 133 -41.19 -17.37 -19.01
N LYS A 134 -41.33 -18.20 -20.04
CA LYS A 134 -40.35 -18.28 -21.13
C LYS A 134 -40.30 -16.96 -21.91
N LYS A 135 -41.45 -16.33 -22.19
CA LYS A 135 -41.52 -15.02 -22.86
C LYS A 135 -40.87 -13.91 -22.02
N THR A 136 -41.17 -13.83 -20.72
CA THR A 136 -40.58 -12.83 -19.82
C THR A 136 -39.07 -13.02 -19.73
N HIS A 137 -38.57 -14.26 -19.59
CA HIS A 137 -37.14 -14.53 -19.55
C HIS A 137 -36.42 -14.16 -20.86
N ILE A 138 -37.04 -14.41 -22.02
CA ILE A 138 -36.51 -13.97 -23.32
C ILE A 138 -36.45 -12.44 -23.39
N GLN A 139 -37.48 -11.76 -22.90
CA GLN A 139 -37.54 -10.29 -22.92
C GLN A 139 -36.49 -9.67 -22.00
N VAL A 140 -36.36 -10.16 -20.75
CA VAL A 140 -35.32 -9.74 -19.81
C VAL A 140 -33.92 -9.95 -20.40
N ASN A 141 -33.67 -11.08 -21.07
CA ASN A 141 -32.40 -11.33 -21.75
C ASN A 141 -32.13 -10.36 -22.92
N LYS A 142 -33.16 -10.03 -23.71
CA LYS A 142 -33.03 -9.04 -24.80
C LYS A 142 -32.69 -7.65 -24.24
N GLU A 143 -33.39 -7.22 -23.19
CA GLU A 143 -33.15 -5.94 -22.53
C GLU A 143 -31.77 -5.89 -21.87
N ALA A 144 -31.35 -6.96 -21.21
CA ALA A 144 -30.01 -7.07 -20.64
C ALA A 144 -28.92 -6.99 -21.72
N ARG A 145 -29.10 -7.65 -22.86
CA ARG A 145 -28.17 -7.54 -24.01
C ARG A 145 -28.10 -6.12 -24.54
N TYR A 146 -29.25 -5.45 -24.69
CA TYR A 146 -29.29 -4.06 -25.15
C TYR A 146 -28.59 -3.11 -24.18
N LYS A 147 -28.88 -3.23 -22.87
CA LYS A 147 -28.24 -2.43 -21.81
C LYS A 147 -26.72 -2.64 -21.79
N SER A 148 -26.26 -3.89 -21.86
CA SER A 148 -24.83 -4.21 -21.92
C SER A 148 -24.17 -3.66 -23.19
N ALA A 149 -24.83 -3.75 -24.36
CA ALA A 149 -24.30 -3.19 -25.59
C ALA A 149 -24.22 -1.65 -25.56
N SER A 150 -25.24 -0.98 -25.00
CA SER A 150 -25.22 0.48 -24.82
C SER A 150 -24.09 0.91 -23.89
N ARG A 151 -23.96 0.24 -22.74
CA ARG A 151 -22.89 0.53 -21.77
C ARG A 151 -21.50 0.27 -22.37
N ASN A 152 -21.33 -0.81 -23.12
CA ASN A 152 -20.06 -1.08 -23.81
C ASN A 152 -19.75 -0.01 -24.87
N ARG A 153 -20.75 0.48 -25.59
CA ARG A 153 -20.57 1.59 -26.54
C ARG A 153 -20.18 2.88 -25.81
N GLU A 154 -20.80 3.19 -24.68
CA GLU A 154 -20.44 4.34 -23.85
C GLU A 154 -19.01 4.24 -23.31
N ILE A 155 -18.62 3.09 -22.76
CA ILE A 155 -17.25 2.84 -22.28
C ILE A 155 -16.22 3.01 -23.42
N LEU A 156 -16.55 2.55 -24.62
CA LEU A 156 -15.69 2.67 -25.80
C LEU A 156 -15.63 4.08 -26.39
N LYS A 157 -16.53 5.00 -26.04
CA LYS A 157 -16.44 6.41 -26.44
C LYS A 157 -15.27 7.11 -25.75
N ASP A 158 -15.12 6.87 -24.44
CA ASP A 158 -14.08 7.52 -23.64
C ASP A 158 -12.69 6.91 -23.89
N LYS A 159 -12.63 5.59 -24.12
CA LYS A 159 -11.39 4.87 -24.42
C LYS A 159 -11.65 3.86 -25.54
N PRO A 160 -11.33 4.18 -26.80
CA PRO A 160 -11.47 3.23 -27.90
C PRO A 160 -10.59 2.00 -27.61
N TYR A 161 -11.09 0.83 -28.00
CA TYR A 161 -10.32 -0.41 -27.86
C TYR A 161 -9.03 -0.32 -28.69
N THR A 162 -7.89 -0.25 -28.00
CA THR A 162 -6.58 -0.36 -28.63
C THR A 162 -6.23 -1.84 -28.79
N LYS A 163 -5.76 -2.25 -29.97
CA LYS A 163 -5.28 -3.62 -30.15
C LYS A 163 -4.07 -3.85 -29.24
N PRO A 164 -3.88 -5.07 -28.69
CA PRO A 164 -2.73 -5.37 -27.81
C PRO A 164 -1.38 -5.05 -28.45
N TYR A 165 -1.25 -5.29 -29.77
CA TYR A 165 -0.06 -4.97 -30.54
C TYR A 165 0.24 -3.46 -30.56
N ASP A 166 -0.77 -2.65 -30.87
CA ASP A 166 -0.63 -1.19 -30.91
C ASP A 166 -0.29 -0.62 -29.52
N ARG A 167 -0.88 -1.19 -28.46
CA ARG A 167 -0.55 -0.84 -27.07
C ARG A 167 0.92 -1.15 -26.75
N GLN A 168 1.45 -2.27 -27.22
CA GLN A 168 2.86 -2.61 -27.02
C GLN A 168 3.78 -1.62 -27.74
N ILE A 169 3.44 -1.23 -28.98
CA ILE A 169 4.18 -0.19 -29.72
C ILE A 169 4.15 1.13 -28.95
N GLN A 170 2.98 1.57 -28.49
CA GLN A 170 2.85 2.80 -27.70
C GLN A 170 3.73 2.80 -26.45
N ILE A 171 3.79 1.69 -25.71
CA ILE A 171 4.66 1.57 -24.53
C ILE A 171 6.14 1.69 -24.92
N LEU A 172 6.54 1.06 -26.03
CA LEU A 172 7.92 1.14 -26.51
C LEU A 172 8.28 2.55 -26.95
N ASP A 173 7.41 3.23 -27.68
CA ASP A 173 7.64 4.60 -28.13
C ASP A 173 7.68 5.58 -26.94
N GLN A 174 6.75 5.46 -25.99
CA GLN A 174 6.82 6.21 -24.71
C GLN A 174 8.15 5.96 -23.98
N SER A 175 8.64 4.73 -23.95
CA SER A 175 9.93 4.42 -23.32
C SER A 175 11.12 5.03 -24.05
N ARG A 176 11.04 5.21 -25.37
CA ARG A 176 12.07 5.87 -26.18
C ARG A 176 12.05 7.37 -25.92
N ASP A 177 10.87 7.97 -25.93
CA ASP A 177 10.70 9.40 -25.67
C ASP A 177 11.21 9.78 -24.28
N LEU A 178 10.87 8.98 -23.25
CA LEU A 178 11.39 9.18 -21.89
C LEU A 178 12.93 9.07 -21.82
N LYS A 179 13.54 8.18 -22.60
CA LYS A 179 15.01 8.08 -22.67
C LYS A 179 15.65 9.30 -23.34
N VAL A 180 15.00 9.84 -24.37
CA VAL A 180 15.45 11.09 -25.03
C VAL A 180 15.36 12.25 -24.05
N GLN A 181 14.22 12.42 -23.38
CA GLN A 181 14.04 13.46 -22.36
C GLN A 181 15.05 13.35 -21.21
N GLU A 182 15.32 12.13 -20.72
CA GLU A 182 16.32 11.93 -19.68
C GLU A 182 17.74 12.30 -20.15
N LYS A 183 18.06 12.00 -21.42
CA LYS A 183 19.37 12.35 -22.00
C LYS A 183 19.52 13.87 -22.13
N GLU A 184 18.48 14.57 -22.57
CA GLU A 184 18.45 16.03 -22.67
C GLU A 184 18.59 16.68 -21.29
N LEU A 185 17.85 16.19 -20.30
CA LEU A 185 17.92 16.67 -18.92
C LEU A 185 19.30 16.44 -18.28
N LYS A 186 19.93 15.29 -18.55
CA LYS A 186 21.33 15.04 -18.15
C LYS A 186 22.29 16.02 -18.80
N ALA A 187 22.11 16.32 -20.09
CA ALA A 187 22.97 17.27 -20.80
C ALA A 187 22.81 18.69 -20.24
N GLU A 188 21.59 19.12 -19.95
CA GLU A 188 21.29 20.42 -19.33
C GLU A 188 21.96 20.55 -17.95
N ILE A 189 21.80 19.55 -17.09
CA ILE A 189 22.40 19.56 -15.74
C ILE A 189 23.92 19.48 -15.84
N MET A 190 24.48 18.72 -16.79
CA MET A 190 25.92 18.67 -17.01
C MET A 190 26.49 20.03 -17.39
N GLN A 191 25.80 20.80 -18.25
CA GLN A 191 26.21 22.16 -18.60
C GLN A 191 26.21 23.08 -17.36
N LYS A 192 25.19 22.98 -16.50
CA LYS A 192 25.12 23.75 -15.24
C LYS A 192 26.26 23.39 -14.28
N VAL A 193 26.50 22.10 -14.05
CA VAL A 193 27.57 21.62 -13.16
C VAL A 193 28.95 22.04 -13.67
N ALA A 194 29.19 21.97 -14.98
CA ALA A 194 30.44 22.40 -15.59
C ALA A 194 30.67 23.91 -15.48
N HIS A 195 29.60 24.71 -15.57
CA HIS A 195 29.67 26.16 -15.37
C HIS A 195 29.94 26.53 -13.90
N GLU A 196 29.29 25.85 -12.95
CA GLU A 196 29.46 26.10 -11.52
C GLU A 196 30.81 25.64 -10.99
N ASN A 197 31.36 24.55 -11.53
CA ASN A 197 32.60 23.94 -11.05
C ASN A 197 33.55 23.62 -12.23
N PRO A 198 34.34 24.59 -12.73
CA PRO A 198 35.18 24.38 -13.90
C PRO A 198 36.31 23.35 -13.67
N ASP A 199 36.79 23.19 -12.44
CA ASP A 199 37.91 22.29 -12.09
C ASP A 199 37.47 20.84 -11.79
N ILE A 200 36.19 20.52 -11.95
CA ILE A 200 35.68 19.20 -11.59
C ILE A 200 36.17 18.11 -12.57
N SER A 201 36.60 16.97 -12.03
CA SER A 201 36.87 15.79 -12.86
C SER A 201 35.59 15.33 -13.56
N LYS A 202 35.71 14.85 -14.81
CA LYS A 202 34.58 14.33 -15.60
C LYS A 202 33.78 13.25 -14.86
N GLU A 203 34.46 12.36 -14.14
CA GLU A 203 33.80 11.29 -13.37
C GLU A 203 32.97 11.86 -12.22
N LYS A 204 33.51 12.87 -11.51
CA LYS A 204 32.81 13.55 -10.42
C LYS A 204 31.61 14.34 -10.97
N ALA A 205 31.76 15.03 -12.09
CA ALA A 205 30.64 15.72 -12.75
C ALA A 205 29.52 14.74 -13.13
N VAL A 206 29.85 13.60 -13.74
CA VAL A 206 28.85 12.57 -14.09
C VAL A 206 28.13 12.06 -12.84
N ALA A 207 28.85 11.81 -11.74
CA ALA A 207 28.24 11.37 -10.48
C ALA A 207 27.29 12.42 -9.88
N VAL A 208 27.68 13.70 -9.89
CA VAL A 208 26.84 14.81 -9.42
C VAL A 208 25.60 14.96 -10.30
N VAL A 209 25.75 14.93 -11.62
CA VAL A 209 24.64 14.98 -12.58
C VAL A 209 23.66 13.82 -12.33
N TYR A 210 24.18 12.60 -12.16
CA TYR A 210 23.33 11.43 -11.88
C TYR A 210 22.51 11.61 -10.60
N LYS A 211 23.14 12.11 -9.52
CA LYS A 211 22.46 12.40 -8.26
C LYS A 211 21.35 13.45 -8.44
N LEU A 212 21.66 14.57 -9.10
CA LEU A 212 20.69 15.65 -9.35
C LEU A 212 19.52 15.22 -10.22
N VAL A 213 19.76 14.39 -11.24
CA VAL A 213 18.70 13.79 -12.07
C VAL A 213 17.79 12.91 -11.23
N GLN A 214 18.37 12.09 -10.35
CA GLN A 214 17.60 11.21 -9.46
C GLN A 214 16.77 11.99 -8.45
N ASP A 215 17.36 13.02 -7.83
CA ASP A 215 16.66 13.91 -6.90
C ASP A 215 15.50 14.63 -7.59
N LYS A 216 15.70 15.10 -8.82
CA LYS A 216 14.63 15.72 -9.62
C LYS A 216 13.50 14.72 -9.93
N LYS A 217 13.82 13.49 -10.36
CA LYS A 217 12.79 12.44 -10.58
C LYS A 217 12.01 12.10 -9.32
N LEU A 218 12.67 12.09 -8.16
CA LEU A 218 12.01 11.87 -6.87
C LEU A 218 11.07 13.01 -6.53
N LYS A 219 11.47 14.27 -6.78
CA LYS A 219 10.61 15.43 -6.61
C LYS A 219 9.40 15.38 -7.54
N ASP A 220 9.62 15.18 -8.84
CA ASP A 220 8.54 15.09 -9.85
C ASP A 220 7.53 13.99 -9.47
N GLY A 221 8.01 12.83 -9.00
CA GLY A 221 7.14 11.73 -8.54
C GLY A 221 6.39 12.03 -7.24
N GLN A 222 6.99 12.82 -6.33
CA GLN A 222 6.30 13.31 -5.13
C GLN A 222 5.21 14.32 -5.51
N GLU A 223 5.49 15.24 -6.43
CA GLU A 223 4.51 16.20 -6.93
C GLU A 223 3.32 15.50 -7.61
N GLU A 224 3.57 14.47 -8.41
CA GLU A 224 2.50 13.69 -9.06
C GLU A 224 1.64 12.92 -8.05
N PHE A 225 2.27 12.33 -7.03
CA PHE A 225 1.56 11.53 -6.03
C PHE A 225 0.78 12.39 -5.03
N TYR A 226 1.38 13.48 -4.53
CA TYR A 226 0.79 14.32 -3.49
C TYR A 226 0.03 15.52 -4.04
N GLY A 227 0.24 15.90 -5.31
CA GLY A 227 -0.41 17.04 -5.96
C GLY A 227 0.08 18.40 -5.45
N VAL A 228 1.16 18.43 -4.66
CA VAL A 228 1.70 19.65 -4.06
C VAL A 228 3.12 19.87 -4.55
N LYS A 229 3.35 21.02 -5.20
CA LYS A 229 4.58 21.32 -5.94
C LYS A 229 5.83 21.46 -5.09
N GLU A 230 5.73 21.85 -3.82
CA GLU A 230 6.90 22.01 -2.95
C GLU A 230 6.52 22.27 -1.48
N GLU A 231 5.50 21.58 -0.96
CA GLU A 231 5.33 21.58 0.49
C GLU A 231 6.24 20.50 1.05
N SER A 232 7.41 20.96 1.49
CA SER A 232 8.10 20.37 2.62
C SER A 232 7.07 19.77 3.56
N PHE A 233 7.06 18.44 3.72
CA PHE A 233 6.25 17.71 4.70
C PHE A 233 6.58 18.25 6.09
N HIS A 234 6.05 19.41 6.40
CA HIS A 234 6.14 20.07 7.66
C HIS A 234 4.84 19.69 8.34
N PRO A 235 4.86 18.69 9.24
CA PRO A 235 3.68 18.42 10.03
C PRO A 235 3.27 19.75 10.67
N ASP A 236 2.01 20.11 10.55
CA ASP A 236 1.50 21.31 11.19
C ASP A 236 1.65 21.16 12.71
N THR A 237 2.78 21.64 13.24
CA THR A 237 3.10 21.55 14.66
C THR A 237 2.26 22.52 15.48
N SER A 238 1.51 23.43 14.83
CA SER A 238 0.65 24.38 15.53
C SER A 238 -0.49 23.70 16.28
N LEU A 239 -0.93 22.52 15.81
CA LEU A 239 -1.99 21.73 16.42
C LEU A 239 -1.48 20.75 17.50
N THR A 240 -0.22 20.34 17.41
CA THR A 240 0.34 19.25 18.24
C THR A 240 1.30 19.74 19.32
N MET A 241 1.94 20.90 19.14
CA MET A 241 2.89 21.46 20.10
C MET A 241 2.37 22.76 20.72
N LYS A 242 2.54 22.91 22.03
CA LYS A 242 2.32 24.21 22.70
C LYS A 242 3.45 25.15 22.31
N LYS A 243 3.13 26.26 21.64
CA LYS A 243 4.12 27.26 21.19
C LYS A 243 4.99 27.75 22.35
N ALA A 244 6.27 27.38 22.34
CA ALA A 244 7.26 27.83 23.32
C ALA A 244 7.80 29.22 22.93
N ILE A 245 7.02 30.26 23.21
CA ILE A 245 7.39 31.65 22.91
C ILE A 245 8.15 32.26 24.09
N ILE A 246 9.41 32.63 23.89
CA ILE A 246 10.21 33.35 24.88
C ILE A 246 10.17 34.85 24.58
N LYS A 247 9.72 35.63 25.58
CA LYS A 247 9.86 37.10 25.58
C LYS A 247 11.29 37.47 25.93
N LYS A 248 12.02 38.10 24.99
CA LYS A 248 13.37 38.63 25.18
C LYS A 248 13.33 40.15 25.14
N TYR A 249 13.77 40.77 26.22
CA TYR A 249 13.94 42.22 26.32
C TYR A 249 15.32 42.59 25.80
N LYS A 250 15.41 43.58 24.90
CA LYS A 250 16.67 44.09 24.36
C LYS A 250 16.69 45.62 24.42
N HIS A 251 17.89 46.17 24.61
CA HIS A 251 18.16 47.59 24.40
C HIS A 251 18.65 47.78 22.97
N ASP A 252 18.09 48.74 22.26
CA ASP A 252 18.52 49.13 20.91
C ASP A 252 19.56 50.27 20.95
N GLY A 253 19.60 50.97 22.10
CA GLY A 253 20.53 52.05 22.36
C GLY A 253 21.89 51.58 22.84
N VAL A 254 22.79 52.53 23.02
CA VAL A 254 24.13 52.31 23.57
C VAL A 254 24.13 52.73 25.04
N PHE A 255 24.81 51.96 25.90
CA PHE A 255 25.04 52.34 27.29
C PHE A 255 26.22 53.31 27.36
N GLN A 256 25.94 54.58 27.64
CA GLN A 256 26.94 55.64 27.61
C GLN A 256 26.70 56.68 28.71
N TYR A 257 27.76 57.41 29.10
CA TYR A 257 27.66 58.50 30.06
C TYR A 257 26.90 59.68 29.45
N ASN A 258 25.82 60.11 30.11
CA ASN A 258 25.06 61.29 29.70
C ASN A 258 25.52 62.50 30.53
N GLY A 259 26.12 63.49 29.87
CA GLY A 259 26.62 64.71 30.51
C GLY A 259 25.52 65.56 31.18
N ALA A 260 24.27 65.47 30.73
CA ALA A 260 23.17 66.23 31.32
C ALA A 260 22.71 65.67 32.68
N LEU A 261 22.75 64.34 32.84
CA LEU A 261 22.34 63.66 34.07
C LEU A 261 23.51 63.22 34.95
N GLN A 262 24.74 63.44 34.47
CA GLN A 262 26.00 63.03 35.11
C GLN A 262 26.06 61.54 35.50
N LYS A 263 25.38 60.67 34.75
CA LYS A 263 25.30 59.22 34.99
C LYS A 263 25.44 58.42 33.69
N GLU A 264 25.90 57.17 33.81
CA GLU A 264 25.84 56.19 32.72
C GLU A 264 24.42 55.64 32.57
N ILE A 265 23.85 55.78 31.39
CA ILE A 265 22.47 55.36 31.11
C ILE A 265 22.37 54.75 29.71
N TRP A 266 21.36 53.91 29.51
CA TRP A 266 20.98 53.43 28.17
C TRP A 266 20.34 54.56 27.37
N SER A 267 20.85 54.85 26.17
CA SER A 267 20.32 55.94 25.33
C SER A 267 18.87 55.70 24.87
N CYS A 268 18.41 54.46 24.81
CA CYS A 268 17.07 54.12 24.33
C CYS A 268 15.96 54.29 25.38
N CYS A 269 16.25 54.08 26.67
CA CYS A 269 15.23 54.08 27.73
C CYS A 269 15.66 54.77 29.02
N MET A 270 16.83 55.40 29.01
CA MET A 270 17.42 56.11 30.14
C MET A 270 17.59 55.23 31.40
N GLY A 271 17.74 53.91 31.22
CA GLY A 271 17.97 53.00 32.33
C GLY A 271 19.36 53.17 32.93
N GLU A 272 19.45 53.41 34.24
CA GLU A 272 20.71 53.69 34.94
C GLU A 272 21.63 52.47 35.10
N SER A 273 21.07 51.26 35.05
CA SER A 273 21.84 50.02 35.22
C SER A 273 22.01 49.29 33.89
N LYS A 274 23.22 48.77 33.65
CA LYS A 274 23.54 47.93 32.49
C LYS A 274 22.67 46.67 32.41
N ASN A 275 22.17 46.20 33.55
CA ASN A 275 21.33 44.99 33.67
C ASN A 275 19.83 45.30 33.68
N THR A 276 19.42 46.55 33.44
CA THR A 276 17.99 46.88 33.32
C THR A 276 17.36 46.13 32.15
N LYS A 277 16.08 45.78 32.28
CA LYS A 277 15.34 45.13 31.19
C LYS A 277 15.28 46.06 29.99
N GLY A 278 15.59 45.51 28.81
CA GLY A 278 15.48 46.21 27.53
C GLY A 278 14.11 46.84 27.29
N CYS A 279 14.09 48.02 26.66
CA CYS A 279 12.83 48.69 26.30
C CYS A 279 12.13 48.05 25.09
N ILE A 280 12.84 47.29 24.27
CA ILE A 280 12.24 46.58 23.13
C ILE A 280 11.94 45.14 23.52
N VAL A 281 10.69 44.73 23.32
CA VAL A 281 10.25 43.35 23.51
C VAL A 281 10.32 42.62 22.18
N SER A 282 11.18 41.62 22.10
CA SER A 282 11.24 40.69 20.98
C SER A 282 10.70 39.33 21.40
N TYR A 283 9.88 38.72 20.56
CA TYR A 283 9.36 37.38 20.78
C TYR A 283 10.19 36.40 19.96
N LYS A 284 10.90 35.49 20.63
CA LYS A 284 11.60 34.39 19.96
C LYS A 284 10.77 33.12 20.16
N ASP A 285 10.21 32.64 19.06
CA ASP A 285 9.63 31.32 19.02
C ASP A 285 10.77 30.29 19.00
N LEU A 286 10.82 29.43 20.03
CA LEU A 286 11.82 28.37 20.11
C LEU A 286 11.53 27.23 19.15
N ASP A 287 10.26 27.05 18.78
CA ASP A 287 9.79 25.98 17.92
C ASP A 287 9.81 26.40 16.45
N LYS A 288 10.11 27.67 16.17
CA LYS A 288 10.37 28.14 14.81
C LYS A 288 11.67 27.51 14.32
N TRP A 289 11.51 26.50 13.46
CA TRP A 289 12.59 25.75 12.84
C TRP A 289 13.63 26.71 12.27
N GLN A 290 14.89 26.55 12.70
CA GLN A 290 16.01 27.27 12.12
C GLN A 290 16.34 26.58 10.80
N THR A 291 15.86 27.13 9.69
CA THR A 291 16.40 26.80 8.37
C THR A 291 17.82 27.35 8.30
N ILE A 292 18.79 26.54 8.73
CA ILE A 292 20.19 26.78 8.38
C ILE A 292 20.27 26.46 6.90
N SER A 293 20.16 27.49 6.06
CA SER A 293 20.62 27.43 4.68
C SER A 293 22.13 27.23 4.71
N PHE A 294 22.57 26.04 4.31
CA PHE A 294 23.97 25.79 3.98
C PHE A 294 24.28 26.39 2.61
#